data_AF-A0A1S8FC68-F1
#
_entry.id   AF-A0A1S8FC68-F1
#
_cell.length_a   1.000
_cell.length_b   1.000
_cell.length_c   1.000
_cell.angle_alpha   90.00
_cell.angle_beta   90.00
_cell.angle_gamma   90.00
#
_symmetry.space_group_name_H-M   'P 1'
#
loop_
_entity.id
_entity.type
_entity.pdbx_description
1 polymer ?
#
loop_
_entity_poly.entity_id
_entity_poly.type
_entity_poly.pdbx_seq_one_letter_code
_entity_poly.pdbx_strand_id
1 'polypeptide(L)'
;MSRPHVHGIRIVTGAGYSLRKAFIRGAAFLFYLKFSQEGTTMISGIRAVAARLFFTLLLSLAGGQAMAAGALAIDSLQGEKYGFSFNHPNSEQAEQRALRECGSDCAVVLRFRAECGAYAADQAKGSNAYGWGTGATSSAVQQRALSECRAKGGSSCKVRSWGCDAIKASSEQDAGSRENKPASAEFQIQGNWRVEYAGSAGFPYRGTLQVNEKAGNGIYRGVMVLAYTNNQGQSKKVQQDARVTVRGNTVIIQGSNPVYLQGSGNYDPDTYTVNISGANVMRGENNDAGGAGGAVVITRN
;
A
#
# COMPACT_ATOMS: atom_id res chain seq x y z
N MET A 1 -56.85 -29.91 -41.06
CA MET A 1 -57.09 -28.50 -41.46
C MET A 1 -56.21 -27.59 -40.60
N SER A 2 -55.73 -26.41 -41.02
CA SER A 2 -55.46 -25.86 -42.36
C SER A 2 -54.52 -24.64 -42.22
N ARG A 3 -53.75 -24.29 -43.27
CA ARG A 3 -52.94 -23.05 -43.35
C ARG A 3 -53.79 -21.84 -43.78
N PRO A 4 -53.33 -20.60 -43.54
CA PRO A 4 -52.77 -19.74 -44.62
C PRO A 4 -51.24 -19.56 -44.47
N HIS A 5 -50.39 -19.41 -45.51
CA HIS A 5 -50.34 -18.40 -46.60
C HIS A 5 -50.18 -16.96 -46.05
N VAL A 6 -49.04 -16.24 -46.17
CA VAL A 6 -47.92 -16.17 -47.15
C VAL A 6 -48.26 -15.47 -48.47
N HIS A 7 -47.93 -14.17 -48.55
CA HIS A 7 -47.42 -13.36 -49.68
C HIS A 7 -46.99 -11.98 -49.07
N GLY A 8 -46.03 -11.20 -49.57
CA GLY A 8 -45.07 -11.33 -50.67
C GLY A 8 -44.74 -9.96 -51.31
N ILE A 9 -43.57 -9.80 -51.97
CA ILE A 9 -43.12 -8.62 -52.79
C ILE A 9 -42.62 -7.42 -51.91
N ARG A 10 -41.35 -6.92 -51.95
CA ARG A 10 -40.52 -6.22 -52.99
C ARG A 10 -41.02 -4.76 -53.27
N ILE A 11 -40.26 -3.72 -53.68
CA ILE A 11 -38.87 -3.38 -54.14
C ILE A 11 -38.78 -1.80 -54.10
N VAL A 12 -37.71 -0.98 -54.24
CA VAL A 12 -36.22 -0.89 -54.03
C VAL A 12 -35.80 0.48 -54.67
N THR A 13 -34.83 1.33 -54.25
CA THR A 13 -33.37 1.18 -53.95
C THR A 13 -32.80 2.45 -53.25
N GLY A 14 -31.70 2.33 -52.47
CA GLY A 14 -30.70 3.41 -52.22
C GLY A 14 -31.07 4.54 -51.23
N ALA A 15 -30.16 5.36 -50.72
CA ALA A 15 -28.68 5.35 -50.64
C ALA A 15 -28.25 6.20 -49.40
N GLY A 16 -27.04 6.17 -48.83
CA GLY A 16 -25.85 5.38 -49.14
C GLY A 16 -24.56 6.12 -48.74
N TYR A 17 -24.15 6.07 -47.46
CA TYR A 17 -22.86 6.59 -47.00
C TYR A 17 -22.08 5.57 -46.16
N SER A 18 -20.82 5.35 -46.53
CA SER A 18 -19.87 4.50 -45.81
C SER A 18 -18.49 5.14 -45.88
N LEU A 19 -17.86 5.37 -44.73
CA LEU A 19 -16.45 5.75 -44.64
C LEU A 19 -15.69 4.69 -43.84
N ARG A 20 -14.48 4.40 -44.32
CA ARG A 20 -13.72 3.18 -43.96
C ARG A 20 -12.72 3.46 -42.85
N LYS A 21 -12.36 2.40 -42.11
CA LYS A 21 -11.21 2.38 -41.20
C LYS A 21 -9.93 2.74 -41.97
N ALA A 22 -9.28 3.83 -41.60
CA ALA A 22 -7.99 4.23 -42.17
C ALA A 22 -6.84 3.49 -41.45
N PHE A 23 -6.24 2.51 -42.13
CA PHE A 23 -4.96 1.92 -41.72
C PHE A 23 -3.84 2.87 -42.14
N ILE A 24 -3.08 3.43 -41.18
CA ILE A 24 -1.87 4.21 -41.51
C ILE A 24 -0.68 3.24 -41.51
N ARG A 25 -0.10 3.01 -42.69
CA ARG A 25 1.13 2.25 -42.89
C ARG A 25 2.27 3.20 -43.30
N GLY A 26 3.38 3.11 -42.57
CA GLY A 26 4.77 3.27 -43.04
C GLY A 26 5.14 4.45 -43.95
N ALA A 27 5.96 5.36 -43.41
CA ALA A 27 6.82 6.25 -44.20
C ALA A 27 8.23 6.30 -43.58
N ALA A 28 8.99 5.20 -43.70
CA ALA A 28 10.40 5.16 -43.30
C ALA A 28 11.27 5.84 -44.37
N PHE A 29 11.41 7.16 -44.29
CA PHE A 29 12.09 7.95 -45.32
C PHE A 29 13.62 7.91 -45.14
N LEU A 30 14.30 6.97 -45.81
CA LEU A 30 15.76 6.95 -45.88
C LEU A 30 16.28 8.16 -46.69
N PHE A 31 16.78 9.18 -46.00
CA PHE A 31 17.59 10.22 -46.64
C PHE A 31 19.03 9.73 -46.83
N TYR A 32 19.32 9.23 -48.03
CA TYR A 32 20.68 8.96 -48.47
C TYR A 32 21.41 10.30 -48.76
N LEU A 33 22.17 10.79 -47.80
CA LEU A 33 23.06 11.94 -48.03
C LEU A 33 24.34 11.50 -48.74
N LYS A 34 24.33 11.64 -50.07
CA LYS A 34 25.54 11.57 -50.90
C LYS A 34 26.33 12.86 -50.68
N PHE A 35 27.50 12.79 -50.04
CA PHE A 35 28.46 13.90 -49.99
C PHE A 35 29.72 13.53 -50.76
N SER A 36 30.13 14.42 -51.67
CA SER A 36 31.36 14.24 -52.46
C SER A 36 32.58 14.62 -51.63
N GLN A 37 33.68 13.89 -51.78
CA GLN A 37 34.99 14.30 -51.24
C GLN A 37 35.77 15.04 -52.32
N GLU A 38 35.89 16.36 -52.16
CA GLU A 38 36.86 17.18 -52.90
C GLU A 38 37.44 18.26 -51.98
N GLY A 39 38.65 18.74 -52.30
CA GLY A 39 39.05 20.12 -51.99
C GLY A 39 39.33 20.48 -50.54
N THR A 40 40.58 20.28 -50.13
CA THR A 40 41.26 21.02 -49.03
C THR A 40 40.85 22.50 -48.87
N THR A 41 40.54 22.93 -47.64
CA THR A 41 41.28 23.99 -46.92
C THR A 41 40.76 24.17 -45.48
N MET A 42 41.63 24.56 -44.54
CA MET A 42 41.20 25.09 -43.24
C MET A 42 41.05 26.61 -43.32
N ILE A 43 39.93 27.15 -42.82
CA ILE A 43 39.83 28.52 -42.30
C ILE A 43 38.79 28.56 -41.17
N SER A 44 39.05 29.42 -40.18
CA SER A 44 38.22 29.69 -38.99
C SER A 44 36.82 30.24 -39.32
N GLY A 45 35.82 30.05 -38.45
CA GLY A 45 34.58 30.83 -38.55
C GLY A 45 33.32 30.29 -37.87
N ILE A 46 33.21 30.47 -36.55
CA ILE A 46 31.97 30.66 -35.74
C ILE A 46 30.63 30.60 -36.51
N ARG A 47 29.93 29.43 -36.54
CA ARG A 47 28.48 29.34 -36.91
C ARG A 47 27.79 27.98 -36.62
N ALA A 48 27.95 27.41 -35.42
CA ALA A 48 27.41 26.06 -35.09
C ALA A 48 26.62 25.92 -33.76
N VAL A 49 26.30 27.01 -33.05
CA VAL A 49 25.69 26.94 -31.69
C VAL A 49 24.14 26.89 -31.71
N ALA A 50 23.50 27.48 -32.71
CA ALA A 50 22.06 27.75 -32.69
C ALA A 50 21.12 26.53 -32.94
N ALA A 51 21.65 25.38 -33.37
CA ALA A 51 20.85 24.26 -33.90
C ALA A 51 20.83 22.99 -33.04
N ARG A 52 21.22 23.06 -31.75
CA ARG A 52 21.17 21.92 -30.79
C ARG A 52 20.51 22.24 -29.45
N LEU A 53 19.74 23.33 -29.36
CA LEU A 53 19.11 23.80 -28.11
C LEU A 53 17.57 23.72 -28.11
N PHE A 54 16.94 23.24 -29.19
CA PHE A 54 15.47 23.20 -29.34
C PHE A 54 14.84 21.78 -29.32
N PHE A 55 15.62 20.74 -29.01
CA PHE A 55 15.12 19.35 -28.90
C PHE A 55 15.36 18.71 -27.52
N THR A 56 15.66 19.54 -26.51
CA THR A 56 16.11 19.11 -25.17
C THR A 56 15.26 19.70 -24.02
N LEU A 57 14.12 20.33 -24.32
CA LEU A 57 13.31 21.08 -23.35
C LEU A 57 11.86 20.59 -23.17
N LEU A 58 11.44 19.54 -23.88
CA LEU A 58 10.06 19.01 -23.85
C LEU A 58 9.92 17.66 -23.09
N LEU A 59 10.79 17.38 -22.11
CA LEU A 59 10.80 16.11 -21.37
C LEU A 59 11.00 16.26 -19.84
N SER A 60 10.60 17.39 -19.26
CA SER A 60 10.93 17.78 -17.88
C SER A 60 9.74 18.06 -16.94
N LEU A 61 8.48 17.98 -17.40
CA LEU A 61 7.28 18.14 -16.56
C LEU A 61 6.35 16.91 -16.59
N ALA A 62 6.89 15.77 -16.16
CA ALA A 62 6.11 14.61 -15.71
C ALA A 62 6.37 14.32 -14.22
N GLY A 63 6.48 15.38 -13.41
CA GLY A 63 6.64 15.32 -11.96
C GLY A 63 5.38 14.79 -11.28
N GLY A 64 5.16 13.48 -11.36
CA GLY A 64 3.98 12.82 -10.82
C GLY A 64 3.74 13.21 -9.38
N GLN A 65 2.58 13.80 -9.11
CA GLN A 65 2.16 14.06 -7.74
C GLN A 65 1.97 12.70 -7.05
N ALA A 66 2.94 12.30 -6.25
CA ALA A 66 2.82 11.22 -5.28
C ALA A 66 1.68 11.58 -4.30
N MET A 67 0.47 11.19 -4.71
CA MET A 67 -0.78 11.40 -4.02
C MET A 67 -1.01 10.16 -3.19
N ALA A 68 -0.60 10.17 -1.92
CA ALA A 68 -0.95 9.09 -1.00
C ALA A 68 -2.40 9.29 -0.54
N ALA A 69 -3.23 8.27 -0.77
CA ALA A 69 -4.63 8.19 -0.37
C ALA A 69 -4.94 6.85 0.30
N GLY A 70 -5.91 6.88 1.22
CA GLY A 70 -6.41 5.72 1.94
C GLY A 70 -7.92 5.68 2.07
N ALA A 71 -8.44 4.50 2.40
CA ALA A 71 -9.85 4.23 2.58
C ALA A 71 -10.11 3.04 3.53
N LEU A 72 -11.24 3.10 4.24
CA LEU A 72 -11.81 2.00 5.02
C LEU A 72 -13.13 1.57 4.39
N ALA A 73 -13.28 0.27 4.16
CA ALA A 73 -14.56 -0.36 3.94
C ALA A 73 -14.91 -1.27 5.12
N ILE A 74 -16.18 -1.33 5.49
CA ILE A 74 -16.75 -2.28 6.45
C ILE A 74 -18.01 -2.89 5.85
N ASP A 75 -18.44 -4.04 6.35
CA ASP A 75 -19.73 -4.61 6.00
C ASP A 75 -20.92 -3.74 6.49
N SER A 76 -22.09 -4.04 5.95
CA SER A 76 -23.37 -3.55 6.48
C SER A 76 -23.79 -4.22 7.81
N LEU A 77 -23.00 -5.17 8.31
CA LEU A 77 -23.30 -6.03 9.46
C LEU A 77 -22.20 -5.95 10.53
N GLN A 78 -22.27 -4.85 11.30
CA GLN A 78 -21.61 -4.72 12.60
C GLN A 78 -20.08 -4.50 12.55
N GLY A 79 -19.47 -4.55 11.35
CA GLY A 79 -18.03 -4.30 11.15
C GLY A 79 -17.16 -5.54 11.40
N GLU A 80 -17.75 -6.74 11.32
CA GLU A 80 -17.05 -8.02 11.45
C GLU A 80 -15.99 -8.15 10.33
N LYS A 81 -16.45 -8.00 9.08
CA LYS A 81 -15.60 -7.79 7.90
C LYS A 81 -15.21 -6.32 7.80
N TYR A 82 -13.94 -6.09 7.49
CA TYR A 82 -13.43 -4.79 7.11
C TYR A 82 -12.28 -4.96 6.12
N GLY A 83 -11.96 -3.90 5.38
CA GLY A 83 -10.78 -3.83 4.53
C GLY A 83 -10.20 -2.42 4.55
N PHE A 84 -8.88 -2.31 4.66
CA PHE A 84 -8.22 -1.03 4.89
C PHE A 84 -7.12 -0.76 3.87
N SER A 85 -6.93 0.51 3.53
CA SER A 85 -5.99 0.92 2.49
C SER A 85 -5.39 2.27 2.82
N PHE A 86 -4.12 2.45 2.43
CA PHE A 86 -3.35 3.69 2.54
C PHE A 86 -2.14 3.58 1.60
N ASN A 87 -1.49 4.71 1.30
CA ASN A 87 -0.39 4.82 0.34
C ASN A 87 -0.76 4.39 -1.10
N HIS A 88 -2.03 4.51 -1.49
CA HIS A 88 -2.45 4.33 -2.89
C HIS A 88 -2.34 5.63 -3.69
N PRO A 89 -1.93 5.61 -4.98
CA PRO A 89 -1.79 6.77 -5.85
C PRO A 89 -3.02 7.67 -6.04
N ASN A 90 -4.21 7.21 -5.65
CA ASN A 90 -5.47 7.96 -5.66
C ASN A 90 -6.52 7.24 -4.82
N SER A 91 -7.59 7.96 -4.47
CA SER A 91 -8.69 7.44 -3.64
C SER A 91 -9.39 6.25 -4.29
N GLU A 92 -9.62 6.24 -5.61
CA GLU A 92 -10.28 5.11 -6.28
C GLU A 92 -9.51 3.79 -6.09
N GLN A 93 -8.18 3.80 -6.24
CA GLN A 93 -7.35 2.61 -6.00
C GLN A 93 -7.32 2.18 -4.52
N ALA A 94 -7.43 3.14 -3.59
CA ALA A 94 -7.59 2.85 -2.17
C ALA A 94 -8.96 2.19 -1.90
N GLU A 95 -10.04 2.80 -2.36
CA GLU A 95 -11.42 2.34 -2.21
C GLU A 95 -11.64 0.95 -2.80
N GLN A 96 -11.22 0.73 -4.05
CA GLN A 96 -11.27 -0.59 -4.68
C GLN A 96 -10.42 -1.62 -3.91
N ARG A 97 -9.33 -1.21 -3.25
CA ARG A 97 -8.54 -2.11 -2.40
C ARG A 97 -9.26 -2.42 -1.10
N ALA A 98 -9.78 -1.43 -0.39
CA ALA A 98 -10.55 -1.60 0.83
C ALA A 98 -11.77 -2.52 0.60
N LEU A 99 -12.51 -2.32 -0.50
CA LEU A 99 -13.63 -3.18 -0.88
C LEU A 99 -13.19 -4.62 -1.19
N ARG A 100 -12.11 -4.83 -1.97
CA ARG A 100 -11.56 -6.18 -2.22
C ARG A 100 -11.05 -6.89 -0.97
N GLU A 101 -10.57 -6.15 0.01
CA GLU A 101 -10.06 -6.68 1.28
C GLU A 101 -11.19 -7.01 2.27
N CYS A 102 -12.32 -6.29 2.18
CA CYS A 102 -13.54 -6.53 2.98
C CYS A 102 -14.44 -7.65 2.42
N GLY A 103 -14.58 -7.73 1.09
CA GLY A 103 -15.40 -8.74 0.42
C GLY A 103 -16.81 -8.25 0.06
N SER A 104 -17.78 -9.16 0.09
CA SER A 104 -19.18 -8.87 -0.21
C SER A 104 -19.85 -8.02 0.88
N ASP A 105 -20.89 -7.30 0.50
CA ASP A 105 -21.81 -6.58 1.41
C ASP A 105 -21.17 -5.41 2.17
N CYS A 106 -19.99 -4.98 1.69
CA CYS A 106 -19.20 -3.88 2.23
C CYS A 106 -19.38 -2.55 1.50
N ALA A 107 -19.28 -1.45 2.27
CA ALA A 107 -19.31 -0.07 1.78
C ALA A 107 -18.10 0.73 2.28
N VAL A 108 -17.63 1.70 1.49
CA VAL A 108 -16.56 2.62 1.90
C VAL A 108 -17.13 3.67 2.87
N VAL A 109 -16.71 3.59 4.13
CA VAL A 109 -17.15 4.49 5.21
C VAL A 109 -16.13 5.57 5.57
N LEU A 110 -14.86 5.40 5.19
CA LEU A 110 -13.83 6.42 5.34
C LEU A 110 -12.98 6.56 4.07
N ARG A 111 -12.61 7.80 3.75
CA ARG A 111 -11.58 8.17 2.77
C ARG A 111 -10.67 9.18 3.46
N PHE A 112 -9.36 9.09 3.25
CA PHE A 112 -8.37 10.02 3.78
C PHE A 112 -7.24 10.24 2.76
N ARG A 113 -6.47 11.31 2.94
CA ARG A 113 -5.41 11.68 1.99
C ARG A 113 -4.30 12.50 2.65
N ALA A 114 -3.06 12.06 2.50
CA ALA A 114 -1.88 12.71 3.11
C ALA A 114 -2.04 12.96 4.62
N GLU A 115 -2.65 12.00 5.32
CA GLU A 115 -2.85 11.97 6.76
C GLU A 115 -2.89 10.51 7.25
N CYS A 116 -3.05 10.28 8.55
CA CYS A 116 -3.32 8.95 9.09
C CYS A 116 -4.82 8.65 9.13
N GLY A 117 -5.16 7.36 9.08
CA GLY A 117 -6.50 6.83 9.30
C GLY A 117 -6.46 5.62 10.25
N ALA A 118 -7.51 5.41 11.03
CA ALA A 118 -7.65 4.24 11.91
C ALA A 118 -9.10 3.76 12.01
N TYR A 119 -9.26 2.48 12.37
CA TYR A 119 -10.51 1.76 12.59
C TYR A 119 -10.42 0.95 13.88
N ALA A 120 -11.47 1.00 14.71
CA ALA A 120 -11.60 0.23 15.93
C ALA A 120 -13.02 -0.36 16.04
N ALA A 121 -13.12 -1.56 16.60
CA ALA A 121 -14.38 -2.24 16.88
C ALA A 121 -14.34 -2.89 18.27
N ASP A 122 -15.51 -3.02 18.90
CA ASP A 122 -15.69 -3.84 20.09
C ASP A 122 -15.48 -5.32 19.74
N GLN A 123 -14.97 -6.09 20.70
CA GLN A 123 -14.71 -7.52 20.57
C GLN A 123 -15.61 -8.34 21.52
N ALA A 124 -16.51 -7.70 22.26
CA ALA A 124 -17.58 -8.37 22.98
C ALA A 124 -18.55 -9.05 22.00
N LYS A 125 -18.90 -10.31 22.27
CA LYS A 125 -19.75 -11.15 21.41
C LYS A 125 -21.14 -10.51 21.20
N GLY A 126 -21.47 -10.19 19.95
CA GLY A 126 -22.73 -9.54 19.59
C GLY A 126 -22.78 -8.04 19.84
N SER A 127 -21.62 -7.39 20.05
CA SER A 127 -21.51 -5.93 20.08
C SER A 127 -21.29 -5.37 18.67
N ASN A 128 -21.98 -4.27 18.39
CA ASN A 128 -21.97 -3.60 17.07
C ASN A 128 -21.25 -2.24 17.14
N ALA A 129 -20.51 -1.98 18.21
CA ALA A 129 -19.88 -0.71 18.48
C ALA A 129 -18.53 -0.60 17.75
N TYR A 130 -18.39 0.44 16.92
CA TYR A 130 -17.19 0.71 16.14
C TYR A 130 -16.90 2.20 16.04
N GLY A 131 -15.66 2.56 15.75
CA GLY A 131 -15.22 3.94 15.57
C GLY A 131 -14.07 4.03 14.57
N TRP A 132 -13.85 5.22 14.03
CA TRP A 132 -12.71 5.49 13.17
C TRP A 132 -12.16 6.88 13.42
N GLY A 133 -11.17 7.31 12.65
CA GLY A 133 -10.63 8.65 12.76
C GLY A 133 -9.56 8.93 11.74
N THR A 134 -9.37 10.21 11.41
CA THR A 134 -8.26 10.70 10.61
C THR A 134 -7.53 11.85 11.33
N GLY A 135 -6.34 12.22 10.84
CA GLY A 135 -5.50 13.26 11.42
C GLY A 135 -4.00 12.98 11.30
N ALA A 136 -3.19 13.94 11.75
CA ALA A 136 -1.76 14.01 11.42
C ALA A 136 -0.84 12.93 12.03
N THR A 137 -1.29 12.14 13.03
CA THR A 137 -0.45 11.11 13.66
C THR A 137 -1.21 9.83 13.97
N SER A 138 -0.51 8.69 13.88
CA SER A 138 -1.02 7.35 14.19
C SER A 138 -1.63 7.26 15.59
N SER A 139 -0.97 7.84 16.60
CA SER A 139 -1.46 7.87 17.99
C SER A 139 -2.84 8.54 18.09
N ALA A 140 -2.99 9.73 17.49
CA ALA A 140 -4.21 10.51 17.59
C ALA A 140 -5.39 9.81 16.90
N VAL A 141 -5.17 9.21 15.73
CA VAL A 141 -6.24 8.53 14.99
C VAL A 141 -6.67 7.23 15.66
N GLN A 142 -5.74 6.47 16.25
CA GLN A 142 -6.04 5.27 17.03
C GLN A 142 -6.85 5.62 18.28
N GLN A 143 -6.43 6.63 19.04
CA GLN A 143 -7.15 7.11 20.22
C GLN A 143 -8.55 7.63 19.85
N ARG A 144 -8.69 8.33 18.72
CA ARG A 144 -9.99 8.77 18.19
C ARG A 144 -10.90 7.58 17.85
N ALA A 145 -10.40 6.61 17.08
CA ALA A 145 -11.18 5.42 16.72
C ALA A 145 -11.66 4.63 17.95
N LEU A 146 -10.77 4.43 18.93
CA LEU A 146 -11.12 3.81 20.22
C LEU A 146 -12.15 4.63 21.01
N SER A 147 -12.06 5.96 21.00
CA SER A 147 -13.01 6.85 21.66
C SER A 147 -14.40 6.78 21.01
N GLU A 148 -14.47 6.86 19.67
CA GLU A 148 -15.73 6.74 18.92
C GLU A 148 -16.37 5.36 19.08
N CYS A 149 -15.58 4.29 19.19
CA CYS A 149 -16.07 2.95 19.50
C CYS A 149 -16.72 2.88 20.90
N ARG A 150 -16.04 3.40 21.94
CA ARG A 150 -16.58 3.42 23.31
C ARG A 150 -17.81 4.33 23.43
N ALA A 151 -17.83 5.44 22.72
CA ALA A 151 -18.98 6.36 22.67
C ALA A 151 -20.26 5.72 22.08
N LYS A 152 -20.12 4.65 21.27
CA LYS A 152 -21.24 3.83 20.77
C LYS A 152 -21.56 2.63 21.66
N GLY A 153 -21.13 2.64 22.92
CA GLY A 153 -21.39 1.60 23.91
C GLY A 153 -20.39 0.43 23.91
N GLY A 154 -19.31 0.52 23.13
CA GLY A 154 -18.33 -0.55 23.01
C GLY A 154 -17.48 -0.74 24.28
N SER A 155 -17.43 -1.97 24.79
CA SER A 155 -16.82 -2.32 26.08
C SER A 155 -15.40 -2.88 25.96
N SER A 156 -15.13 -3.66 24.91
CA SER A 156 -13.84 -4.28 24.59
C SER A 156 -13.29 -3.75 23.25
N CYS A 157 -13.39 -2.43 23.06
CA CYS A 157 -12.91 -1.73 21.86
C CYS A 157 -11.41 -1.92 21.63
N LYS A 158 -11.05 -2.49 20.47
CA LYS A 158 -9.67 -2.64 19.97
C LYS A 158 -9.49 -1.92 18.64
N VAL A 159 -8.29 -1.40 18.37
CA VAL A 159 -7.91 -0.97 17.02
C VAL A 159 -7.75 -2.22 16.14
N ARG A 160 -8.54 -2.29 15.06
CA ARG A 160 -8.58 -3.40 14.09
C ARG A 160 -7.72 -3.12 12.85
N SER A 161 -7.59 -1.85 12.47
CA SER A 161 -6.66 -1.43 11.41
C SER A 161 -6.30 0.03 11.54
N TRP A 162 -5.16 0.42 10.98
CA TRP A 162 -4.76 1.80 10.84
C TRP A 162 -3.60 1.92 9.83
N GLY A 163 -3.24 3.15 9.50
CA GLY A 163 -2.08 3.46 8.66
C GLY A 163 -1.92 4.96 8.47
N CYS A 164 -0.80 5.36 7.87
CA CYS A 164 -0.56 6.74 7.47
C CYS A 164 -0.21 6.81 5.99
N ASP A 165 -0.90 7.68 5.28
CA ASP A 165 -0.48 8.12 3.96
C ASP A 165 0.82 8.90 4.07
N ALA A 166 1.71 8.69 3.09
CA ALA A 166 2.98 9.38 2.98
C ALA A 166 2.77 10.87 2.68
N ILE A 167 2.67 11.67 3.74
CA ILE A 167 2.86 13.11 3.68
C ILE A 167 4.26 13.34 3.10
N LYS A 168 4.38 14.22 2.09
CA LYS A 168 5.66 14.47 1.41
C LYS A 168 6.68 15.15 2.33
N ALA A 169 7.51 14.34 2.98
CA ALA A 169 8.91 14.70 3.16
C ALA A 169 9.61 14.72 1.77
N SER A 170 10.67 15.51 1.63
CA SER A 170 11.43 15.64 0.39
C SER A 170 12.14 14.35 0.00
N SER A 171 12.33 14.15 -1.30
CA SER A 171 13.10 13.04 -1.85
C SER A 171 14.59 13.15 -1.55
N GLU A 172 15.15 12.19 -0.84
CA GLU A 172 16.50 11.69 -1.13
C GLU A 172 16.35 10.59 -2.20
N GLN A 173 17.27 10.48 -3.15
CA GLN A 173 17.16 9.54 -4.28
C GLN A 173 18.19 8.42 -4.14
N ASP A 174 17.73 7.16 -4.14
CA ASP A 174 18.56 6.04 -4.59
C ASP A 174 18.03 5.55 -5.95
N ALA A 175 18.96 5.36 -6.90
CA ALA A 175 18.69 5.14 -8.32
C ALA A 175 19.22 3.78 -8.81
N GLY A 176 18.96 2.73 -8.02
CA GLY A 176 19.32 1.34 -8.34
C GLY A 176 18.49 0.71 -9.47
N SER A 177 19.10 0.61 -10.65
CA SER A 177 18.86 -0.31 -11.77
C SER A 177 17.51 -1.07 -11.90
N ARG A 178 16.91 -0.99 -13.11
CA ARG A 178 15.96 -2.01 -13.60
C ARG A 178 16.72 -3.18 -14.22
N GLU A 179 16.31 -4.42 -13.98
CA GLU A 179 16.23 -5.42 -15.06
C GLU A 179 15.22 -6.55 -14.78
N ASN A 180 14.73 -7.14 -15.88
CA ASN A 180 14.09 -8.46 -16.05
C ASN A 180 13.02 -8.96 -15.04
N LYS A 181 11.77 -8.95 -15.52
CA LYS A 181 10.65 -9.79 -15.04
C LYS A 181 10.74 -11.18 -15.67
N PRO A 182 10.80 -12.26 -14.87
CA PRO A 182 9.69 -13.23 -14.89
C PRO A 182 9.33 -13.78 -13.48
N ALA A 183 8.43 -14.77 -13.45
CA ALA A 183 7.82 -15.40 -12.27
C ALA A 183 6.92 -14.46 -11.42
N SER A 184 6.09 -15.07 -10.57
CA SER A 184 5.32 -14.37 -9.54
C SER A 184 6.29 -13.88 -8.47
N ALA A 185 6.41 -12.56 -8.29
CA ALA A 185 7.39 -11.97 -7.39
C ALA A 185 7.18 -12.46 -5.94
N GLU A 186 8.07 -13.34 -5.47
CA GLU A 186 8.10 -13.81 -4.07
C GLU A 186 8.26 -12.59 -3.17
N PHE A 187 7.38 -12.45 -2.17
CA PHE A 187 7.40 -11.34 -1.24
C PHE A 187 8.72 -11.33 -0.46
N GLN A 188 9.50 -10.26 -0.65
CA GLN A 188 10.87 -10.14 -0.13
C GLN A 188 10.85 -9.77 1.34
N ILE A 189 10.54 -10.73 2.21
CA ILE A 189 10.49 -10.53 3.68
C ILE A 189 11.85 -10.14 4.29
N GLN A 190 12.98 -10.50 3.67
CA GLN A 190 14.31 -10.09 4.15
C GLN A 190 14.53 -8.57 4.02
N GLY A 191 15.40 -8.03 4.88
CA GLY A 191 15.71 -6.60 4.99
C GLY A 191 15.08 -5.93 6.21
N ASN A 192 15.07 -4.59 6.17
CA ASN A 192 14.66 -3.75 7.29
C ASN A 192 13.20 -3.31 7.16
N TRP A 193 12.45 -3.41 8.26
CA TRP A 193 11.06 -2.98 8.36
C TRP A 193 10.87 -2.08 9.57
N ARG A 194 10.04 -1.05 9.41
CA ARG A 194 9.40 -0.29 10.49
C ARG A 194 8.24 -1.11 11.03
N VAL A 195 8.18 -1.29 12.35
CA VAL A 195 7.05 -1.91 13.04
C VAL A 195 6.31 -0.82 13.81
N GLU A 196 5.00 -0.75 13.68
CA GLU A 196 4.16 0.08 14.53
C GLU A 196 2.94 -0.72 15.00
N TYR A 197 2.69 -0.74 16.30
CA TYR A 197 1.68 -1.58 16.95
C TYR A 197 0.77 -0.73 17.85
N ALA A 198 -0.54 -0.92 17.70
CA ALA A 198 -1.60 -0.23 18.42
C ALA A 198 -2.21 -1.16 19.49
N GLY A 199 -1.61 -1.17 20.68
CA GLY A 199 -2.10 -1.97 21.81
C GLY A 199 -3.35 -1.40 22.49
N SER A 200 -4.08 -2.25 23.18
CA SER A 200 -5.28 -1.88 23.98
C SER A 200 -5.04 -0.76 25.00
N ALA A 201 -3.79 -0.61 25.48
CA ALA A 201 -3.35 0.43 26.43
C ALA A 201 -3.41 1.88 25.89
N GLY A 202 -3.69 2.09 24.60
CA GLY A 202 -4.01 3.41 24.04
C GLY A 202 -2.82 4.31 23.72
N PHE A 203 -1.59 3.79 23.78
CA PHE A 203 -0.38 4.43 23.27
C PHE A 203 0.29 3.53 22.20
N PRO A 204 0.93 4.11 21.16
CA PRO A 204 1.54 3.34 20.10
C PRO A 204 2.91 2.81 20.50
N TYR A 205 3.17 1.56 20.12
CA TYR A 205 4.49 0.95 20.13
C TYR A 205 5.12 1.19 18.76
N ARG A 206 6.38 1.61 18.72
CA ARG A 206 7.15 1.87 17.48
C ARG A 206 8.46 1.12 17.52
N GLY A 207 8.92 0.64 16.38
CA GLY A 207 10.06 -0.26 16.36
C GLY A 207 10.58 -0.60 14.97
N THR A 208 11.48 -1.58 14.96
CA THR A 208 12.02 -2.19 13.75
C THR A 208 11.89 -3.71 13.81
N LEU A 209 11.78 -4.33 12.65
CA LEU A 209 12.00 -5.75 12.43
C LEU A 209 13.06 -5.87 11.34
N GLN A 210 14.22 -6.44 11.66
CA GLN A 210 15.30 -6.70 10.72
C GLN A 210 15.35 -8.20 10.45
N VAL A 211 15.01 -8.63 9.24
CA VAL A 211 15.00 -10.04 8.83
C VAL A 211 16.23 -10.34 7.97
N ASN A 212 17.22 -11.02 8.55
CA ASN A 212 18.53 -11.22 7.91
C ASN A 212 18.68 -12.62 7.29
N GLU A 213 18.26 -13.67 8.00
CA GLU A 213 18.55 -15.07 7.66
C GLU A 213 17.33 -15.76 7.01
N LYS A 214 17.55 -16.53 5.93
CA LYS A 214 16.56 -17.47 5.37
C LYS A 214 16.88 -18.89 5.83
N ALA A 215 16.16 -19.39 6.82
CA ALA A 215 16.34 -20.73 7.43
C ALA A 215 15.71 -21.88 6.60
N GLY A 216 15.19 -21.58 5.40
CA GLY A 216 14.55 -22.55 4.52
C GLY A 216 13.05 -22.75 4.79
N ASN A 217 12.34 -23.39 3.85
CA ASN A 217 10.91 -23.73 3.97
C ASN A 217 10.01 -22.56 4.42
N GLY A 218 10.27 -21.36 3.89
CA GLY A 218 9.57 -20.11 4.24
C GLY A 218 9.80 -19.62 5.67
N ILE A 219 10.76 -20.17 6.40
CA ILE A 219 11.18 -19.73 7.74
C ILE A 219 12.40 -18.83 7.59
N TYR A 220 12.44 -17.76 8.38
CA TYR A 220 13.48 -16.75 8.41
C TYR A 220 13.78 -16.37 9.87
N ARG A 221 14.95 -15.80 10.12
CA ARG A 221 15.32 -15.22 11.43
C ARG A 221 15.67 -13.76 11.31
N GLY A 222 15.39 -13.04 12.38
CA GLY A 222 15.64 -11.63 12.52
C GLY A 222 15.66 -11.19 13.96
N VAL A 223 15.72 -9.88 14.15
CA VAL A 223 15.60 -9.22 15.45
C VAL A 223 14.47 -8.19 15.35
N MET A 224 13.57 -8.17 16.31
CA MET A 224 12.59 -7.09 16.48
C MET A 224 13.00 -6.22 17.67
N VAL A 225 12.90 -4.91 17.51
CA VAL A 225 13.10 -3.93 18.59
C VAL A 225 11.87 -3.06 18.69
N LEU A 226 11.20 -3.06 19.84
CA LEU A 226 10.01 -2.27 20.12
C LEU A 226 10.29 -1.23 21.21
N ALA A 227 9.77 -0.03 21.05
CA ALA A 227 9.80 1.04 22.03
C ALA A 227 8.40 1.60 22.24
N TYR A 228 8.09 2.00 23.47
CA TYR A 228 6.86 2.70 23.82
C TYR A 228 7.10 3.68 24.97
N THR A 229 6.26 4.70 25.04
CA THR A 229 6.17 5.61 26.20
C THR A 229 4.76 5.52 26.74
N ASN A 230 4.60 5.17 28.01
CA ASN A 230 3.27 5.08 28.62
C ASN A 230 2.71 6.47 28.97
N ASN A 231 1.45 6.50 29.41
CA ASN A 231 0.75 7.74 29.78
C ASN A 231 1.34 8.47 31.01
N GLN A 232 2.35 7.90 31.67
CA GLN A 232 3.12 8.50 32.77
C GLN A 232 4.49 9.04 32.30
N GLY A 233 4.75 9.06 30.99
CA GLY A 233 6.03 9.48 30.41
C GLY A 233 7.15 8.44 30.54
N GLN A 234 6.88 7.25 31.06
CA GLN A 234 7.89 6.20 31.21
C GLN A 234 8.15 5.51 29.86
N SER A 235 9.34 5.71 29.31
CA SER A 235 9.79 5.07 28.07
C SER A 235 10.47 3.73 28.35
N LYS A 236 10.05 2.67 27.65
CA LYS A 236 10.76 1.39 27.61
C LYS A 236 11.13 1.01 26.17
N LYS A 237 12.20 0.24 26.02
CA LYS A 237 12.65 -0.33 24.75
C LYS A 237 13.09 -1.77 24.98
N VAL A 238 12.56 -2.70 24.19
CA VAL A 238 12.84 -4.14 24.28
C VAL A 238 13.31 -4.64 22.92
N GLN A 239 14.38 -5.42 22.92
CA GLN A 239 14.81 -6.26 21.80
C GLN A 239 14.32 -7.69 22.02
N GLN A 240 13.96 -8.39 20.95
CA GLN A 240 13.63 -9.81 20.96
C GLN A 240 14.12 -10.46 19.66
N ASP A 241 14.52 -11.73 19.74
CA ASP A 241 14.69 -12.56 18.56
C ASP A 241 13.35 -12.73 17.85
N ALA A 242 13.36 -12.73 16.52
CA ALA A 242 12.16 -12.86 15.70
C ALA A 242 12.25 -14.07 14.77
N ARG A 243 11.45 -15.11 15.04
CA ARG A 243 11.23 -16.21 14.10
C ARG A 243 10.09 -15.85 13.16
N VAL A 244 10.40 -15.65 11.89
CA VAL A 244 9.42 -15.21 10.88
C VAL A 244 9.07 -16.38 9.95
N THR A 245 7.78 -16.67 9.77
CA THR A 245 7.28 -17.79 8.98
C THR A 245 6.28 -17.30 7.93
N VAL A 246 6.64 -17.40 6.65
CA VAL A 246 5.81 -16.98 5.50
C VAL A 246 5.04 -18.19 4.94
N ARG A 247 3.73 -18.06 4.77
CA ARG A 247 2.81 -19.09 4.26
C ARG A 247 1.77 -18.44 3.34
N GLY A 248 2.03 -18.46 2.03
CA GLY A 248 1.21 -17.73 1.06
C GLY A 248 1.23 -16.23 1.36
N ASN A 249 0.06 -15.63 1.57
CA ASN A 249 -0.07 -14.23 1.98
C ASN A 249 0.14 -13.98 3.49
N THR A 250 0.16 -15.00 4.34
CA THR A 250 0.27 -14.83 5.80
C THR A 250 1.73 -14.93 6.25
N VAL A 251 2.11 -14.07 7.20
CA VAL A 251 3.42 -14.04 7.85
C VAL A 251 3.19 -14.05 9.36
N ILE A 252 3.76 -15.05 10.04
CA ILE A 252 3.73 -15.16 11.50
C ILE A 252 5.11 -14.77 12.01
N ILE A 253 5.18 -13.80 12.92
CA ILE A 253 6.42 -13.36 13.58
C ILE A 253 6.28 -13.70 15.07
N GLN A 254 7.09 -14.65 15.53
CA GLN A 254 7.13 -15.08 16.93
C GLN A 254 8.33 -14.42 17.62
N GLY A 255 8.09 -13.66 18.68
CA GLY A 255 9.15 -13.15 19.55
C GLY A 255 9.77 -14.26 20.43
N SER A 256 11.03 -14.08 20.83
CA SER A 256 11.67 -14.87 21.90
C SER A 256 12.86 -14.11 22.51
N ASN A 257 13.36 -14.57 23.65
CA ASN A 257 14.57 -14.06 24.31
C ASN A 257 14.60 -12.53 24.51
N PRO A 258 13.65 -11.95 25.27
CA PRO A 258 13.49 -10.50 25.38
C PRO A 258 14.59 -9.86 26.24
N VAL A 259 15.15 -8.75 25.77
CA VAL A 259 16.19 -7.96 26.44
C VAL A 259 15.77 -6.50 26.48
N TYR A 260 15.70 -5.90 27.67
CA TYR A 260 15.46 -4.46 27.79
C TYR A 260 16.70 -3.67 27.37
N LEU A 261 16.54 -2.84 26.32
CA LEU A 261 17.50 -1.83 25.91
C LEU A 261 17.27 -0.48 26.62
N GLN A 262 16.07 -0.27 27.19
CA GLN A 262 15.73 0.89 28.02
C GLN A 262 14.61 0.52 28.99
N GLY A 263 14.76 0.90 30.26
CA GLY A 263 13.83 0.52 31.33
C GLY A 263 14.02 -0.92 31.79
N SER A 264 13.06 -1.45 32.54
CA SER A 264 13.08 -2.81 33.08
C SER A 264 11.67 -3.36 33.31
N GLY A 265 11.57 -4.64 33.65
CA GLY A 265 10.33 -5.34 33.97
C GLY A 265 10.40 -6.81 33.58
N ASN A 266 9.23 -7.45 33.53
CA ASN A 266 9.03 -8.66 32.72
C ASN A 266 8.32 -8.24 31.42
N TYR A 267 8.72 -8.81 30.28
CA TYR A 267 8.04 -8.62 28.99
C TYR A 267 7.82 -9.99 28.36
N ASP A 268 6.58 -10.25 27.97
CA ASP A 268 6.19 -11.48 27.29
C ASP A 268 6.36 -11.29 25.77
N PRO A 269 7.16 -12.11 25.06
CA PRO A 269 7.37 -11.98 23.62
C PRO A 269 6.10 -12.26 22.81
N ASP A 270 5.54 -11.20 22.23
CA ASP A 270 4.34 -11.22 21.41
C ASP A 270 4.44 -12.17 20.19
N THR A 271 3.29 -12.71 19.74
CA THR A 271 3.17 -13.35 18.41
C THR A 271 2.29 -12.49 17.49
N TYR A 272 2.89 -12.00 16.41
CA TYR A 272 2.23 -11.18 15.40
C TYR A 272 1.80 -12.04 14.22
N THR A 273 0.51 -12.02 13.88
CA THR A 273 -0.03 -12.66 12.67
C THR A 273 -0.45 -11.57 11.70
N VAL A 274 0.30 -11.43 10.61
CA VAL A 274 0.10 -10.36 9.61
C VAL A 274 -0.08 -10.92 8.21
N ASN A 275 -0.85 -10.22 7.38
CA ASN A 275 -1.03 -10.55 5.97
C ASN A 275 -0.29 -9.53 5.08
N ILE A 276 0.39 -10.06 4.06
CA ILE A 276 1.08 -9.31 3.02
C ILE A 276 0.05 -8.46 2.28
N SER A 277 0.06 -7.18 2.62
CA SER A 277 -0.86 -6.17 2.12
C SER A 277 -0.31 -5.47 0.88
N GLY A 278 0.99 -5.59 0.60
CA GLY A 278 1.66 -5.14 -0.62
C GLY A 278 3.15 -5.46 -0.55
N ALA A 279 3.90 -5.17 -1.62
CA ALA A 279 5.33 -5.50 -1.69
C ALA A 279 6.17 -4.93 -0.51
N ASN A 280 5.74 -3.79 0.03
CA ASN A 280 6.42 -3.06 1.12
C ASN A 280 5.54 -2.93 2.39
N VAL A 281 4.42 -3.65 2.52
CA VAL A 281 3.47 -3.49 3.64
C VAL A 281 2.87 -4.83 4.07
N MET A 282 2.91 -5.13 5.37
CA MET A 282 2.14 -6.17 6.04
C MET A 282 1.25 -5.55 7.13
N ARG A 283 0.08 -6.14 7.39
CA ARG A 283 -0.87 -5.70 8.43
C ARG A 283 -1.56 -6.87 9.09
N GLY A 284 -1.89 -6.76 10.36
CA GLY A 284 -2.68 -7.76 11.07
C GLY A 284 -2.75 -7.46 12.55
N GLU A 285 -2.75 -8.50 13.38
CA GLU A 285 -2.95 -8.38 14.82
C GLU A 285 -1.80 -9.04 15.59
N ASN A 286 -1.34 -8.37 16.64
CA ASN A 286 -0.65 -9.02 17.74
C ASN A 286 -1.67 -9.82 18.55
N ASN A 287 -1.37 -11.08 18.85
CA ASN A 287 -2.08 -11.88 19.85
C ASN A 287 -1.12 -12.32 20.95
N ASP A 288 -1.31 -11.74 22.14
CA ASP A 288 -0.72 -12.15 23.41
C ASP A 288 -1.57 -13.23 24.09
N ALA A 289 -0.98 -13.99 25.01
CA ALA A 289 -1.70 -15.01 25.78
C ALA A 289 -2.75 -14.41 26.76
N GLY A 290 -2.68 -13.12 27.07
CA GLY A 290 -3.64 -12.40 27.91
C GLY A 290 -4.84 -11.80 27.17
N GLY A 291 -4.85 -11.83 25.82
CA GLY A 291 -5.92 -11.26 25.01
C GLY A 291 -5.93 -9.72 24.92
N ALA A 292 -4.89 -9.03 25.37
CA ALA A 292 -4.72 -7.57 25.30
C ALA A 292 -4.21 -7.03 23.94
N GLY A 293 -3.97 -7.91 22.96
CA GLY A 293 -3.41 -7.62 21.64
C GLY A 293 -4.24 -6.66 20.76
N GLY A 294 -3.70 -6.29 19.59
CA GLY A 294 -4.26 -5.24 18.72
C GLY A 294 -3.49 -5.03 17.41
N ALA A 295 -3.95 -4.08 16.58
CA ALA A 295 -3.49 -3.91 15.20
C ALA A 295 -2.00 -3.52 15.06
N VAL A 296 -1.26 -4.31 14.29
CA VAL A 296 0.13 -4.06 13.89
C VAL A 296 0.21 -3.74 12.39
N VAL A 297 1.07 -2.78 12.07
CA VAL A 297 1.43 -2.36 10.71
C VAL A 297 2.94 -2.48 10.57
N ILE A 298 3.40 -3.19 9.55
CA ILE A 298 4.82 -3.40 9.29
C ILE A 298 5.11 -2.90 7.87
N THR A 299 5.84 -1.78 7.76
CA THR A 299 6.21 -1.16 6.47
C THR A 299 7.70 -1.32 6.24
N ARG A 300 8.14 -1.62 5.01
CA ARG A 300 9.57 -1.62 4.70
C ARG A 300 10.17 -0.23 4.97
N ASN A 301 11.37 -0.18 5.55
CA ASN A 301 12.16 1.05 5.71
C ASN A 301 12.75 1.50 4.37
#